data_AF-A0A2R7KJK5-F1
#
_entry.id   AF-A0A2R7KJK5-F1
#
_cell.length_a   1.000
_cell.length_b   1.000
_cell.length_c   1.000
_cell.angle_alpha   90.00
_cell.angle_beta   90.00
_cell.angle_gamma   90.00
#
_symmetry.space_group_name_H-M   'P 1'
#
loop_
_entity.id
_entity.type
_entity.pdbx_description
1 polymer ?
#
loop_
_entity_poly.entity_id
_entity_poly.type
_entity_poly.pdbx_seq_one_letter_code
_entity_poly.pdbx_strand_id
1 'polypeptide(L)'
;MIKTSDLVQYFWTHSNLITSKEGVEAALHGDQLIEVSVMLRNHEENEIRLQLRTSFNSPLRFIEAFNLQYPEDVKKISMEHLMILYKNGKAELSVTEC
;
A
#
# COMPACT_ATOMS: atom_id res chain seq x y z
N MET A 1 -13.01 -1.78 -16.42
CA MET A 1 -11.58 -1.96 -16.09
C MET A 1 -10.99 -0.57 -15.91
N ILE A 2 -10.44 -0.28 -14.73
CA ILE A 2 -9.78 0.98 -14.40
C ILE A 2 -8.58 1.24 -15.33
N LYS A 3 -8.37 2.49 -15.76
CA LYS A 3 -7.13 2.88 -16.46
C LYS A 3 -6.09 3.39 -15.46
N THR A 4 -4.82 3.27 -15.81
CA THR A 4 -3.71 3.82 -15.02
C THR A 4 -3.87 5.33 -14.78
N SER A 5 -4.37 6.07 -15.76
CA SER A 5 -4.67 7.51 -15.63
C SER A 5 -5.72 7.81 -14.56
N ASP A 6 -6.77 6.99 -14.49
CA ASP A 6 -7.86 7.18 -13.52
C ASP A 6 -7.34 6.96 -12.10
N LEU A 7 -6.48 5.96 -11.92
CA LEU A 7 -5.82 5.68 -10.65
C LEU A 7 -4.87 6.82 -10.23
N VAL A 8 -4.01 7.30 -11.14
CA VAL A 8 -3.07 8.39 -10.85
C VAL A 8 -3.82 9.67 -10.47
N GLN A 9 -4.88 10.02 -11.22
CA GLN A 9 -5.73 11.16 -10.89
C GLN A 9 -6.38 10.99 -9.51
N TYR A 10 -6.82 9.78 -9.17
CA TYR A 10 -7.38 9.50 -7.84
C TYR A 10 -6.36 9.76 -6.73
N PHE A 11 -5.11 9.31 -6.87
CA PHE A 11 -4.03 9.64 -5.93
C PHE A 11 -3.80 11.15 -5.83
N TRP A 12 -3.77 11.88 -6.94
CA TRP A 12 -3.61 13.34 -6.93
C TRP A 12 -4.72 14.06 -6.15
N THR A 13 -5.98 13.59 -6.25
CA THR A 13 -7.08 14.14 -5.45
C THR A 13 -7.00 13.80 -3.96
N HIS A 14 -6.15 12.85 -3.57
CA HIS A 14 -5.90 12.43 -2.19
C HIS A 14 -4.49 12.82 -1.71
N SER A 15 -3.90 13.89 -2.26
CA SER A 15 -2.56 14.35 -1.88
C SER A 15 -1.48 13.26 -1.97
N ASN A 16 -1.61 12.36 -2.94
CA ASN A 16 -0.73 11.21 -3.18
C ASN A 16 -0.72 10.16 -2.08
N LEU A 17 -1.63 10.21 -1.11
CA LEU A 17 -1.68 9.26 0.01
C LEU A 17 -3.12 8.81 0.27
N ILE A 18 -3.36 7.51 0.17
CA ILE A 18 -4.67 6.91 0.45
C ILE A 18 -4.50 5.91 1.58
N THR A 19 -5.21 6.12 2.68
CA THR A 19 -5.20 5.22 3.84
C THR A 19 -6.51 4.43 3.91
N SER A 20 -6.41 3.11 4.06
CA SER A 20 -7.55 2.23 4.27
C SER A 20 -8.05 2.28 5.71
N LYS A 21 -9.22 1.66 5.98
CA LYS A 21 -9.77 1.57 7.35
C LYS A 21 -8.88 0.77 8.30
N GLU A 22 -8.05 -0.12 7.78
CA GLU A 22 -7.11 -0.94 8.56
C GLU A 22 -5.75 -0.25 8.75
N GLY A 23 -5.60 1.01 8.30
CA GLY A 23 -4.34 1.75 8.42
C GLY A 23 -3.29 1.36 7.38
N VAL A 24 -3.69 0.67 6.30
CA VAL A 24 -2.81 0.44 5.15
C VAL A 24 -2.71 1.74 4.35
N GLU A 25 -1.49 2.19 4.12
CA GLU A 25 -1.18 3.39 3.34
C GLU A 25 -0.73 3.00 1.95
N ALA A 26 -1.34 3.58 0.92
CA ALA A 26 -0.84 3.56 -0.45
C ALA A 26 -0.38 4.97 -0.82
N ALA A 27 0.90 5.12 -1.16
CA ALA A 27 1.53 6.39 -1.50
C ALA A 27 2.00 6.39 -2.96
N LEU A 28 1.68 7.44 -3.70
CA LEU A 28 2.18 7.66 -5.06
C LEU A 28 3.38 8.61 -5.03
N HIS A 29 4.51 8.15 -5.56
CA HIS A 29 5.72 8.95 -5.75
C HIS A 29 5.88 9.30 -7.23
N GLY A 30 5.74 10.59 -7.55
CA GLY A 30 5.69 11.06 -8.93
C GLY A 30 4.38 10.61 -9.60
N ASP A 31 4.50 9.87 -10.71
CA ASP A 31 3.38 9.35 -11.51
C ASP A 31 3.43 7.82 -11.72
N GLN A 32 4.45 7.14 -11.19
CA GLN A 32 4.71 5.73 -11.50
C GLN A 32 4.90 4.81 -10.30
N LEU A 33 5.60 5.28 -9.27
CA LEU A 33 5.97 4.45 -8.14
C LEU A 33 4.86 4.50 -7.09
N ILE A 34 4.27 3.35 -6.78
CA ILE A 34 3.28 3.22 -5.71
C ILE A 34 3.87 2.35 -4.60
N GLU A 35 4.03 2.91 -3.41
CA GLU A 35 4.38 2.18 -2.20
C GLU A 35 3.10 1.83 -1.43
N VAL A 36 3.01 0.61 -0.92
CA VAL A 36 1.94 0.19 -0.03
C VAL A 36 2.57 -0.30 1.25
N SER A 37 2.16 0.26 2.39
CA SER A 37 2.71 -0.17 3.68
C SER A 37 1.67 -0.18 4.79
N VAL A 38 1.97 -0.92 5.85
CA VAL A 38 1.24 -0.87 7.12
C VAL A 38 2.22 -0.95 8.27
N MET A 39 2.03 -0.07 9.25
CA MET A 39 2.83 -0.03 10.47
C MET A 39 2.12 -0.84 11.56
N LEU A 40 2.77 -1.89 12.04
CA LEU A 40 2.31 -2.71 13.15
C LEU A 40 3.02 -2.24 14.42
N ARG A 41 2.23 -1.77 15.38
CA ARG A 41 2.73 -1.31 16.69
C ARG A 41 2.09 -2.17 17.77
N ASN A 42 2.90 -2.60 18.74
CA ASN A 42 2.36 -3.14 19.97
C ASN A 42 1.78 -1.99 20.81
N HIS A 43 0.72 -2.27 21.58
CA HIS A 43 -0.02 -1.24 22.32
C HIS A 43 0.68 -0.83 23.64
N GLU A 44 1.67 -1.60 24.07
CA GLU A 44 2.60 -1.25 25.15
C GLU A 44 3.79 -0.45 24.59
N GLU A 45 4.46 0.35 25.43
CA GLU A 45 5.68 1.12 25.13
C GLU A 45 6.81 0.22 24.59
N ASN A 46 6.70 -0.26 23.37
CA ASN A 46 7.68 -1.15 22.76
C ASN A 46 8.55 -0.37 21.79
N GLU A 47 9.85 -0.55 22.01
CA GLU A 47 10.99 -0.01 21.26
C GLU A 47 11.01 -0.50 19.79
N ILE A 48 10.21 -1.50 19.43
CA ILE A 48 10.26 -2.16 18.12
C ILE A 48 9.03 -1.80 17.27
N ARG A 49 9.29 -1.21 16.11
CA ARG A 49 8.29 -0.95 15.06
C ARG A 49 8.45 -1.94 13.93
N LEU A 50 7.35 -2.58 13.55
CA LEU A 50 7.30 -3.46 12.39
C LEU A 50 6.58 -2.75 11.25
N GLN A 51 7.20 -2.68 10.08
CA GLN A 51 6.56 -2.16 8.88
C GLN A 51 6.54 -3.23 7.81
N LEU A 52 5.35 -3.58 7.36
CA LEU A 52 5.18 -4.44 6.18
C LEU A 52 4.96 -3.54 4.97
N ARG A 53 5.78 -3.68 3.93
CA ARG A 53 5.74 -2.80 2.75
C ARG A 53 5.96 -3.54 1.44
N THR A 54 5.43 -3.01 0.36
CA THR A 54 5.70 -3.44 -1.02
C THR A 54 5.68 -2.22 -1.93
N SER A 55 6.40 -2.29 -3.05
CA SER A 55 6.46 -1.19 -4.01
C SER A 55 6.22 -1.68 -5.44
N PHE A 56 5.45 -0.91 -6.20
CA PHE A 56 5.15 -1.17 -7.60
C PHE A 56 5.72 -0.03 -8.43
N ASN A 57 6.63 -0.34 -9.35
CA ASN A 57 7.23 0.63 -10.27
C ASN A 57 6.32 1.02 -11.46
N SER A 58 5.04 0.65 -11.41
CA SER A 58 4.06 1.00 -12.43
C SER A 58 2.64 0.90 -11.85
N PRO A 59 1.75 1.87 -12.13
CA PRO A 59 0.36 1.80 -11.70
C PRO A 59 -0.38 0.57 -12.23
N LEU A 60 0.01 0.07 -13.41
CA LEU A 60 -0.58 -1.14 -13.98
C LEU A 60 -0.30 -2.37 -13.11
N ARG A 61 0.94 -2.56 -12.65
CA ARG A 61 1.31 -3.69 -11.78
C ARG A 61 0.59 -3.64 -10.44
N PHE A 62 0.36 -2.44 -9.92
CA PHE A 62 -0.43 -2.24 -8.71
C PHE A 62 -1.90 -2.63 -8.93
N ILE A 63 -2.52 -2.19 -10.03
CA ILE A 63 -3.90 -2.57 -10.42
C ILE A 63 -4.01 -4.10 -10.51
N GLU A 64 -3.07 -4.76 -11.16
CA GLU A 64 -3.05 -6.22 -11.33
C GLU A 64 -2.86 -6.95 -10.00
N ALA A 65 -1.94 -6.48 -9.15
CA ALA A 65 -1.63 -7.12 -7.88
C ALA A 65 -2.80 -7.12 -6.89
N PHE A 66 -3.60 -6.06 -6.87
CA PHE A 66 -4.77 -5.93 -6.00
C PHE A 66 -6.10 -6.15 -6.73
N ASN A 67 -6.06 -6.54 -8.01
CA ASN A 67 -7.23 -6.77 -8.86
C ASN A 67 -8.25 -5.61 -8.84
N LEU A 68 -7.76 -4.37 -8.92
CA LEU A 68 -8.61 -3.18 -8.79
C LEU A 68 -9.58 -3.04 -9.96
N GLN A 69 -10.84 -2.76 -9.66
CA GLN A 69 -11.88 -2.51 -10.66
C GLN A 69 -12.20 -1.02 -10.79
N TYR A 70 -12.07 -0.27 -9.68
CA TYR A 70 -12.34 1.16 -9.55
C TYR A 70 -11.25 1.84 -8.70
N PRO A 71 -10.99 3.16 -8.88
CA PRO A 71 -9.98 3.86 -8.07
C PRO A 71 -10.24 3.77 -6.56
N GLU A 72 -11.51 3.74 -6.15
CA GLU A 72 -11.93 3.63 -4.75
C GLU A 72 -11.56 2.29 -4.11
N ASP A 73 -11.27 1.26 -4.91
CA ASP A 73 -10.85 -0.04 -4.40
C ASP A 73 -9.51 0.03 -3.66
N VAL A 74 -8.69 1.07 -3.87
CA VAL A 74 -7.48 1.32 -3.07
C VAL A 74 -7.81 1.40 -1.57
N LYS A 75 -8.97 1.97 -1.21
CA LYS A 75 -9.43 2.06 0.19
C LYS A 75 -9.86 0.71 0.78
N LYS A 76 -9.99 -0.33 -0.04
CA LYS A 76 -10.32 -1.70 0.36
C LYS A 76 -9.08 -2.57 0.56
N ILE A 77 -7.89 -2.07 0.25
CA ILE A 77 -6.64 -2.79 0.52
C ILE A 77 -6.50 -2.96 2.04
N SER A 78 -6.47 -4.22 2.44
CA SER A 78 -6.37 -4.67 3.83
C SER A 78 -4.97 -5.18 4.15
N MET A 79 -4.67 -5.31 5.44
CA MET A 79 -3.43 -5.90 5.91
C MET A 79 -3.25 -7.34 5.38
N GLU A 80 -4.34 -8.09 5.23
CA GLU A 80 -4.30 -9.45 4.68
C GLU A 80 -3.67 -9.50 3.28
N HIS A 81 -3.97 -8.53 2.42
CA HIS A 81 -3.36 -8.46 1.08
C HIS A 81 -1.83 -8.34 1.17
N LEU A 82 -1.32 -7.48 2.05
CA LEU A 82 0.12 -7.33 2.25
C LEU A 82 0.75 -8.59 2.84
N MET A 83 0.06 -9.28 3.77
CA MET A 83 0.52 -10.54 4.34
C MET A 83 0.62 -11.66 3.28
N ILE A 84 -0.33 -11.70 2.34
CA ILE A 84 -0.27 -12.63 1.19
C ILE A 84 0.93 -12.28 0.29
N LEU A 85 1.16 -11.00 0.01
CA LEU A 85 2.32 -10.56 -0.78
C LEU A 85 3.63 -10.91 -0.07
N TYR A 86 3.71 -10.77 1.25
CA TYR A 86 4.86 -11.17 2.06
C TYR A 86 5.15 -12.66 1.96
N LYS A 87 4.12 -13.51 2.13
CA LYS A 87 4.24 -14.97 1.97
C LYS A 87 4.75 -15.37 0.59
N ASN A 88 4.46 -14.57 -0.42
CA ASN A 88 4.88 -14.78 -1.81
C ASN A 88 6.23 -14.10 -2.16
N GLY A 89 6.93 -13.52 -1.18
CA GLY A 89 8.21 -12.83 -1.40
C GLY A 89 8.11 -11.52 -2.17
N LYS A 90 6.91 -10.90 -2.20
CA LYS A 90 6.62 -9.64 -2.92
C LYS A 90 6.47 -8.44 -1.98
N ALA A 91 6.57 -8.65 -0.68
CA ALA A 91 6.59 -7.60 0.33
C ALA A 91 7.74 -7.87 1.30
N GLU A 92 8.22 -6.81 1.95
CA GLU A 92 9.29 -6.84 2.92
C GLU A 92 8.75 -6.48 4.30
N LEU A 93 9.21 -7.20 5.32
CA LEU A 93 9.00 -6.84 6.73
C LEU A 93 10.26 -6.15 7.23
N SER A 94 10.15 -4.87 7.55
CA SER A 94 11.21 -4.08 8.17
C SER A 94 10.98 -4.01 9.68
N VAL A 95 12.07 -4.11 10.44
CA VAL A 95 12.10 -3.96 11.90
C VAL A 95 12.92 -2.72 12.22
N THR A 96 12.38 -1.82 13.03
CA THR A 96 13.09 -0.61 13.47
C THR A 96 13.05 -0.53 14.98
N GLU A 97 14.23 -0.55 15.60
CA GLU A 97 14.44 -0.25 17.02
C GLU A 97 14.47 1.28 17.18
N CYS A 98 13.73 1.80 18.16
CA CYS A 98 13.62 3.23 18.47
C CYS A 98 14.59 3.67 19.56
#